data_AF-A0A351XM73-F1
#
_entry.id   AF-A0A351XM73-F1
#
_cell.length_a   1.000
_cell.length_b   1.000
_cell.length_c   1.000
_cell.angle_alpha   90.00
_cell.angle_beta   90.00
_cell.angle_gamma   90.00
#
_symmetry.space_group_name_H-M   'P 1'
#
loop_
_entity.id
_entity.type
_entity.pdbx_description
1 polymer ?
#
loop_
_entity_poly.entity_id
_entity_poly.type
_entity_poly.pdbx_seq_one_letter_code
_entity_poly.pdbx_strand_id
1 'polypeptide(L)'
;MDKALDTINAQLVNIFDNVLRIEAASVTDKCGAKLSMTEVHTIAAIGTGDLKSMGEVAENLHITVGTLTVAINNLVKKGYAIRYKSEKDR
;
A
#
# COMPACT_ATOMS: atom_id res chain seq x y z
N MET A 1 -7.57 -2.20 37.28
CA MET A 1 -7.32 -1.30 36.13
C MET A 1 -6.81 -2.07 34.90
N ASP A 2 -6.19 -3.24 35.08
CA ASP A 2 -5.58 -4.04 34.00
C ASP A 2 -6.59 -4.71 33.03
N LYS A 3 -7.61 -5.37 33.58
CA LYS A 3 -8.55 -6.21 32.80
C LYS A 3 -9.32 -5.48 31.69
N ALA A 4 -9.62 -4.19 31.89
CA ALA A 4 -10.28 -3.37 30.87
C ALA A 4 -9.32 -3.04 29.71
N LEU A 5 -8.05 -2.71 30.03
CA LEU A 5 -7.02 -2.47 29.03
C LEU A 5 -6.72 -3.75 28.24
N ASP A 6 -6.62 -4.90 28.91
CA ASP A 6 -6.41 -6.20 28.26
C ASP A 6 -7.53 -6.55 27.29
N THR A 7 -8.78 -6.29 27.71
CA THR A 7 -9.96 -6.54 26.86
C THR A 7 -9.93 -5.64 25.62
N ILE A 8 -9.63 -4.35 25.80
CA ILE A 8 -9.52 -3.40 24.67
C ILE A 8 -8.38 -3.82 23.73
N ASN A 9 -7.23 -4.19 24.26
CA ASN A 9 -6.09 -4.64 23.46
C ASN A 9 -6.45 -5.90 22.66
N ALA A 10 -7.05 -6.90 23.30
CA ALA A 10 -7.49 -8.11 22.62
C ALA A 10 -8.52 -7.81 21.52
N GLN A 11 -9.44 -6.88 21.75
CA GLN A 11 -10.41 -6.46 20.73
C GLN A 11 -9.74 -5.74 19.56
N LEU A 12 -8.81 -4.82 19.82
CA LEU A 12 -8.06 -4.12 18.77
C LEU A 12 -7.26 -5.11 17.92
N VAL A 13 -6.50 -6.02 18.56
CA VAL A 13 -5.74 -7.06 17.85
C VAL A 13 -6.66 -7.88 16.96
N ASN A 14 -7.78 -8.37 17.50
CA ASN A 14 -8.75 -9.15 16.72
C ASN A 14 -9.33 -8.36 15.54
N ILE A 15 -9.61 -7.07 15.71
CA ILE A 15 -10.13 -6.23 14.62
C ILE A 15 -9.06 -6.07 13.52
N PHE A 16 -7.82 -5.74 13.90
CA PHE A 16 -6.72 -5.61 12.95
C PHE A 16 -6.45 -6.91 12.18
N ASP A 17 -6.38 -8.05 12.89
CA ASP A 17 -6.16 -9.36 12.26
C ASP A 17 -7.30 -9.73 11.29
N ASN A 18 -8.54 -9.45 11.67
CA ASN A 18 -9.68 -9.70 10.81
C ASN A 18 -9.66 -8.84 9.55
N VAL A 19 -9.34 -7.54 9.67
CA VAL A 19 -9.22 -6.63 8.53
C VAL A 19 -8.12 -7.13 7.58
N LEU A 20 -6.94 -7.42 8.10
CA LEU A 20 -5.81 -7.92 7.29
C LEU A 20 -6.15 -9.23 6.58
N ARG A 21 -6.85 -10.14 7.25
CA ARG A 21 -7.27 -11.42 6.66
C ARG A 21 -8.29 -11.24 5.54
N ILE A 22 -9.28 -10.38 5.73
CA ILE A 22 -10.31 -10.08 4.72
C ILE A 22 -9.67 -9.42 3.50
N GLU A 23 -8.76 -8.48 3.73
CA GLU A 23 -8.04 -7.78 2.66
C GLU A 23 -7.16 -8.75 1.87
N ALA A 24 -6.38 -9.59 2.54
CA ALA A 24 -5.53 -10.61 1.92
C ALA A 24 -6.34 -11.59 1.07
N ALA A 25 -7.49 -12.05 1.57
CA ALA A 25 -8.40 -12.90 0.82
C ALA A 25 -8.94 -12.18 -0.43
N SER A 26 -9.34 -10.92 -0.28
CA SER A 26 -9.89 -10.11 -1.39
C SER A 26 -8.86 -9.84 -2.50
N VAL A 27 -7.62 -9.55 -2.14
CA VAL A 27 -6.52 -9.38 -3.09
C VAL A 27 -6.19 -10.68 -3.80
N THR A 28 -6.13 -11.79 -3.05
CA THR A 28 -5.84 -13.11 -3.61
C THR A 28 -6.92 -13.54 -4.60
N ASP A 29 -8.19 -13.32 -4.27
CA ASP A 29 -9.34 -13.67 -5.13
C ASP A 29 -9.37 -12.84 -6.43
N LYS A 30 -9.20 -11.51 -6.32
CA LYS A 30 -9.33 -10.60 -7.47
C LYS A 30 -8.09 -10.49 -8.35
N CYS A 31 -6.90 -10.45 -7.75
CA CYS A 31 -5.64 -10.22 -8.45
C CYS A 31 -4.84 -11.52 -8.67
N GLY A 32 -5.18 -12.61 -7.97
CA GLY A 32 -4.34 -13.80 -7.89
C GLY A 32 -2.97 -13.50 -7.26
N ALA A 33 -2.03 -14.44 -7.40
CA ALA A 33 -0.63 -14.27 -6.94
C ALA A 33 0.20 -13.27 -7.78
N LYS A 34 -0.45 -12.40 -8.57
CA LYS A 34 0.24 -11.46 -9.48
C LYS A 34 0.72 -10.20 -8.75
N LEU A 35 -0.02 -9.77 -7.74
CA LEU A 35 0.27 -8.56 -6.95
C LEU A 35 0.36 -8.91 -5.47
N SER A 36 1.35 -8.32 -4.79
CA SER A 36 1.45 -8.37 -3.33
C SER A 36 0.54 -7.33 -2.68
N MET A 37 0.24 -7.50 -1.40
CA MET A 37 -0.55 -6.52 -0.64
C MET A 37 0.09 -5.12 -0.69
N THR A 38 1.41 -5.04 -0.54
CA THR A 38 2.15 -3.78 -0.63
C THR A 38 2.02 -3.12 -2.00
N GLU A 39 2.03 -3.91 -3.08
CA GLU A 39 1.83 -3.41 -4.44
C GLU A 39 0.40 -2.90 -4.65
N VAL A 40 -0.60 -3.57 -4.08
CA VAL A 40 -2.01 -3.10 -4.11
C VAL A 40 -2.16 -1.77 -3.39
N HIS A 41 -1.63 -1.63 -2.17
CA HIS A 41 -1.63 -0.36 -1.46
C HIS A 41 -0.87 0.73 -2.22
N THR A 42 0.23 0.38 -2.89
CA THR A 42 0.98 1.31 -3.73
C THR A 42 0.13 1.81 -4.90
N ILE A 43 -0.58 0.92 -5.59
CA ILE A 43 -1.52 1.29 -6.67
C ILE A 43 -2.63 2.20 -6.11
N ALA A 44 -3.19 1.87 -4.94
CA ALA A 44 -4.23 2.67 -4.30
C ALA A 44 -3.72 4.08 -3.93
N ALA A 45 -2.49 4.19 -3.44
CA ALA A 45 -1.88 5.47 -3.08
C ALA A 45 -1.54 6.34 -4.31
N ILE A 46 -1.15 5.72 -5.43
CA ILE A 46 -1.03 6.41 -6.72
C ILE A 46 -2.42 6.94 -7.13
N GLY A 47 -3.44 6.07 -7.11
CA GLY A 47 -4.82 6.40 -7.45
C GLY A 47 -5.02 6.63 -8.96
N THR A 48 -6.21 7.11 -9.32
CA THR A 48 -6.62 7.36 -10.73
C THR A 48 -6.67 8.85 -11.08
N GLY A 49 -6.21 9.72 -10.19
CA GLY A 49 -6.26 11.18 -10.35
C GLY A 49 -5.03 11.73 -11.08
N ASP A 50 -4.64 12.95 -10.69
CA ASP A 50 -3.49 13.63 -11.26
C ASP A 50 -2.17 12.88 -11.00
N LEU A 51 -1.17 13.19 -11.83
CA LEU A 51 0.19 12.68 -11.66
C LEU A 51 0.74 13.07 -10.29
N LYS A 52 1.04 12.07 -9.46
CA LYS A 52 1.69 12.27 -8.16
C LYS A 52 3.19 12.08 -8.25
N SER A 53 3.92 12.89 -7.51
CA SER A 53 5.36 12.72 -7.33
C SER A 53 5.67 11.51 -6.45
N MET A 54 6.91 11.00 -6.58
CA MET A 54 7.40 9.93 -5.72
C MET A 54 7.39 10.32 -4.23
N GLY A 55 7.62 11.60 -3.91
CA GLY A 55 7.59 12.10 -2.54
C GLY A 55 6.19 12.01 -1.94
N GLU A 56 5.19 12.52 -2.65
CA GLU A 56 3.79 12.52 -2.18
C GLU A 56 3.25 11.11 -1.97
N VAL A 57 3.54 10.17 -2.88
CA VAL A 57 3.09 8.78 -2.73
C VAL A 57 3.79 8.11 -1.55
N ALA A 58 5.07 8.39 -1.31
CA ALA A 58 5.81 7.80 -0.20
C ALA A 58 5.31 8.33 1.16
N GLU A 59 5.01 9.62 1.23
CA GLU A 59 4.43 10.27 2.40
C GLU A 59 3.05 9.71 2.73
N ASN A 60 2.18 9.56 1.72
CA ASN A 60 0.84 8.97 1.88
C ASN A 60 0.88 7.53 2.41
N LEU A 61 1.92 6.77 2.07
CA LEU A 61 2.12 5.39 2.53
C LEU A 61 2.94 5.30 3.82
N HIS A 62 3.43 6.42 4.35
CA HIS A 62 4.33 6.49 5.50
C HIS A 62 5.58 5.60 5.35
N ILE A 63 6.17 5.57 4.15
CA ILE A 63 7.40 4.82 3.84
C ILE A 63 8.49 5.73 3.28
N THR A 64 9.72 5.22 3.21
CA THR A 64 10.81 5.95 2.56
C THR A 64 10.64 5.97 1.03
N VAL A 65 11.16 7.01 0.38
CA VAL A 65 11.19 7.10 -1.10
C VAL A 65 11.98 5.95 -1.71
N GLY A 66 13.01 5.44 -1.02
CA GLY A 66 13.76 4.25 -1.46
C GLY A 66 12.88 3.01 -1.53
N THR A 67 12.08 2.76 -0.49
CA THR A 67 11.10 1.66 -0.45
C THR A 67 10.07 1.80 -1.55
N LEU A 68 9.50 3.01 -1.72
CA LEU A 68 8.53 3.26 -2.79
C LEU A 68 9.15 3.05 -4.17
N THR A 69 10.40 3.46 -4.38
CA THR A 69 11.10 3.29 -5.67
C THR A 69 11.18 1.82 -6.06
N VAL A 70 11.48 0.93 -5.11
CA VAL A 70 11.49 -0.52 -5.37
C VAL A 70 10.08 -1.02 -5.71
N ALA A 71 9.05 -0.61 -4.96
CA ALA A 71 7.66 -1.00 -5.22
C ALA A 71 7.17 -0.53 -6.60
N ILE A 72 7.39 0.74 -6.96
CA ILE A 72 7.06 1.31 -8.27
C ILE A 72 7.80 0.57 -9.38
N ASN A 73 9.10 0.29 -9.23
CA ASN A 73 9.87 -0.43 -10.25
C ASN A 73 9.31 -1.83 -10.50
N ASN A 74 8.85 -2.54 -9.46
CA ASN A 74 8.21 -3.84 -9.60
C ASN A 74 6.85 -3.72 -10.29
N LEU A 75 6.03 -2.72 -9.93
CA LEU A 75 4.76 -2.43 -10.59
C LEU A 75 4.94 -2.09 -12.07
N VAL A 76 5.94 -1.28 -12.42
CA VAL A 76 6.29 -0.96 -13.81
C VAL A 76 6.69 -2.21 -14.59
N LYS A 77 7.57 -3.05 -14.02
CA LYS A 77 7.96 -4.34 -14.64
C LYS A 77 6.77 -5.26 -14.89
N LYS A 78 5.79 -5.25 -13.99
CA LYS A 78 4.56 -6.04 -14.09
C LYS A 78 3.49 -5.38 -14.97
N GLY A 79 3.70 -4.14 -15.43
CA GLY A 79 2.77 -3.40 -16.29
C GLY A 79 1.61 -2.72 -15.55
N TYR A 80 1.69 -2.56 -14.22
CA TYR A 80 0.64 -1.94 -13.39
C TYR A 80 0.88 -0.46 -13.06
N ALA A 81 2.05 0.08 -13.41
CA ALA A 81 2.36 1.49 -13.24
C ALA A 81 3.20 2.03 -14.40
N ILE A 82 3.07 3.32 -14.68
CA ILE A 82 3.88 4.04 -15.67
C ILE A 82 4.50 5.24 -14.96
N ARG A 83 5.80 5.46 -15.16
CA ARG A 83 6.52 6.61 -14.61
C ARG A 83 6.76 7.62 -15.71
N TYR A 84 6.36 8.86 -15.46
CA TYR A 84 6.65 10.00 -16.32
C TYR A 84 7.78 10.82 -15.71
N LYS A 85 8.69 11.29 -16.56
CA LYS A 85 9.69 12.29 -16.17
C LYS A 85 9.10 13.66 -16.49
N SER A 86 8.96 14.51 -15.48
CA SER A 86 8.54 15.89 -15.69
C SER A 86 9.68 16.69 -16.31
N GLU A 87 9.40 17.40 -17.40
CA GLU A 87 10.35 18.33 -18.03
C GLU A 87 10.53 19.63 -17.22
N LYS A 88 9.63 19.90 -16.26
CA LYS A 88 9.67 21.11 -15.43
C LYS A 88 10.65 21.04 -14.27
N ASP A 89 11.14 19.86 -13.94
CA ASP A 89 12.01 19.61 -12.78
C ASP A 89 13.42 19.29 -13.29
N ARG A 90 14.16 20.35 -13.63
CA ARG A 90 15.58 20.29 -14.00
C ARG A 90 16.37 21.38 -13.29
#